data_AF-A0A7S3G4B1-F1
#
_entry.id   AF-A0A7S3G4B1-F1
#
_cell.length_a   1.000
_cell.length_b   1.000
_cell.length_c   1.000
_cell.angle_alpha   90.00
_cell.angle_beta   90.00
_cell.angle_gamma   90.00
#
_symmetry.space_group_name_H-M   'P 1'
#
loop_
_entity.id
_entity.type
_entity.pdbx_description
1 polymer ?
#
loop_
_entity_poly.entity_id
_entity_poly.type
_entity_poly.pdbx_seq_one_letter_code
_entity_poly.pdbx_strand_id
1 'polypeptide(L)'
;RKVGDQAVAIVEYKTFSKDSYFRTTGQMLFYAYCYAKVTGRLPNKLLMRSIMESSETEITIGNPDVFIAKQEEKIVRTAQKIARGEFGPRPTKGGCSLCEFADICDARII
;
A
#
# COMPACT_ATOMS: atom_id res chain seq x y z
N ARG A 1 -18.04 5.47 23.99
CA ARG A 1 -17.38 6.77 23.70
C ARG A 1 -17.46 6.97 22.18
N LYS A 2 -18.34 7.85 21.68
CA LYS A 2 -18.42 8.11 20.24
C LYS A 2 -17.12 8.81 19.83
N VAL A 3 -16.40 8.27 18.86
CA VAL A 3 -15.20 8.88 18.26
C VAL A 3 -15.67 10.06 17.40
N GLY A 4 -16.16 11.11 18.05
CA GLY A 4 -16.66 12.33 17.43
C GLY A 4 -15.49 13.27 17.12
N ASP A 5 -15.43 13.70 15.86
CA ASP A 5 -14.77 14.90 15.31
C ASP A 5 -13.27 15.13 15.52
N GLN A 6 -12.52 14.20 16.12
CA GLN A 6 -11.06 14.31 16.08
C GLN A 6 -10.53 14.00 14.67
N ALA A 7 -9.73 14.92 14.15
CA ALA A 7 -8.98 14.73 12.93
C ALA A 7 -8.00 13.56 13.12
N VAL A 8 -8.02 12.60 12.21
CA VAL A 8 -7.20 11.39 12.28
C VAL A 8 -6.18 11.41 11.16
N ALA A 9 -4.92 11.18 11.51
CA ALA A 9 -3.84 10.94 10.55
C ALA A 9 -3.32 9.51 10.73
N ILE A 10 -3.05 8.83 9.61
CA ILE A 10 -2.26 7.59 9.61
C ILE A 10 -0.83 7.98 9.23
N VAL A 11 0.12 7.69 10.11
CA VAL A 11 1.54 8.03 9.93
C VAL A 11 2.37 6.76 9.80
N GLU A 12 3.04 6.57 8.66
CA GLU A 12 3.95 5.45 8.41
C GLU A 12 5.40 5.94 8.53
N TYR A 13 6.13 5.43 9.52
CA TYR A 13 7.54 5.75 9.72
C TYR A 13 8.42 4.75 8.98
N LYS A 14 9.35 5.25 8.18
CA LYS A 14 10.28 4.44 7.38
C LYS A 14 11.71 4.90 7.59
N THR A 15 12.64 3.98 7.45
CA THR A 15 14.08 4.22 7.61
C THR A 15 14.81 4.41 6.28
N PHE A 16 14.12 4.42 5.15
CA PHE A 16 14.75 4.57 3.83
C PHE A 16 14.73 6.04 3.34
N SER A 17 15.58 6.35 2.35
CA SER A 17 15.61 7.65 1.64
C SER A 17 14.31 7.91 0.87
N LYS A 18 13.93 9.18 0.66
CA LYS A 18 12.63 9.52 0.03
C LYS A 18 12.41 8.85 -1.32
N ASP A 19 13.47 8.51 -2.04
CA ASP A 19 13.40 7.96 -3.41
C ASP A 19 12.80 6.56 -3.48
N SER A 20 12.63 5.87 -2.34
CA SER A 20 11.96 4.55 -2.25
C SER A 20 10.42 4.62 -2.16
N TYR A 21 9.85 5.81 -2.34
CA TYR A 21 8.43 6.17 -2.14
C TYR A 21 7.40 5.23 -2.79
N PHE A 22 7.65 4.76 -4.02
CA PHE A 22 6.62 4.09 -4.82
C PHE A 22 6.20 2.72 -4.26
N ARG A 23 7.03 2.08 -3.43
CA ARG A 23 6.70 0.75 -2.87
C ARG A 23 5.75 0.81 -1.67
N THR A 24 5.58 1.98 -1.04
CA THR A 24 4.86 2.10 0.24
C THR A 24 3.51 2.79 0.15
N THR A 25 3.21 3.49 -0.94
CA THR A 25 1.88 4.08 -1.18
C THR A 25 0.78 3.02 -1.07
N GLY A 26 0.98 1.82 -1.63
CA GLY A 26 -0.01 0.74 -1.58
C GLY A 26 -0.33 0.27 -0.16
N GLN A 27 0.66 0.24 0.74
CA GLN A 27 0.48 -0.13 2.15
C GLN A 27 -0.37 0.92 2.88
N MET A 28 -0.06 2.20 2.69
CA MET A 28 -0.79 3.30 3.33
C MET A 28 -2.24 3.42 2.83
N LEU A 29 -2.47 3.21 1.53
CA LEU A 29 -3.81 3.15 0.97
C LEU A 29 -4.61 1.99 1.55
N PHE A 30 -3.98 0.84 1.81
CA PHE A 30 -4.66 -0.27 2.48
C PHE A 30 -5.05 0.09 3.92
N TYR A 31 -4.20 0.77 4.68
CA TYR A 31 -4.55 1.24 6.02
C TYR A 31 -5.72 2.23 6.02
N ALA A 32 -5.75 3.15 5.06
CA ALA A 32 -6.86 4.09 4.89
C ALA A 32 -8.19 3.36 4.60
N TYR A 33 -8.14 2.32 3.75
CA TYR A 33 -9.28 1.46 3.47
C TYR A 33 -9.76 0.73 4.73
N CYS A 34 -8.87 0.07 5.47
CA CYS A 34 -9.22 -0.63 6.71
C CYS A 34 -9.86 0.31 7.73
N TYR A 35 -9.29 1.51 7.90
CA TYR A 35 -9.86 2.54 8.76
C TYR A 35 -11.28 2.93 8.32
N ALA A 36 -11.51 3.11 7.02
CA ALA A 36 -12.84 3.40 6.49
C ALA A 36 -13.84 2.26 6.73
N LYS A 37 -13.43 0.99 6.58
CA LYS A 37 -14.30 -0.16 6.86
C LYS A 37 -14.71 -0.27 8.33
N VAL A 38 -13.84 0.14 9.25
CA VAL A 38 -14.12 0.09 10.69
C VAL A 38 -14.92 1.30 11.17
N THR A 39 -14.64 2.48 10.61
CA THR A 39 -15.16 3.75 11.16
C THR A 39 -16.22 4.43 10.30
N GLY A 40 -16.43 3.96 9.07
CA GLY A 40 -17.34 4.59 8.11
C GLY A 40 -16.82 5.91 7.51
N ARG A 41 -15.57 6.30 7.79
CA ARG A 41 -14.96 7.54 7.26
C ARG A 41 -13.49 7.33 6.88
N LEU A 42 -12.97 8.14 5.96
CA LEU A 42 -11.54 8.14 5.66
C LEU A 42 -10.72 8.90 6.73
N PRO A 43 -9.42 8.60 6.89
CA PRO A 43 -8.53 9.47 7.66
C PRO A 43 -8.41 10.83 6.99
N ASN A 44 -8.16 11.87 7.77
CA ASN A 44 -7.95 13.23 7.28
C ASN A 44 -6.61 13.37 6.55
N LYS A 45 -5.59 12.62 6.97
CA LYS A 45 -4.26 12.64 6.38
C LYS A 45 -3.63 11.25 6.35
N LEU A 46 -2.81 11.03 5.32
CA LEU A 46 -1.89 9.91 5.22
C LEU A 46 -0.47 10.48 5.10
N LEU A 47 0.37 10.27 6.10
CA LEU A 47 1.71 10.84 6.15
C LEU A 47 2.75 9.74 6.15
N MET A 48 3.71 9.81 5.25
CA MET A 48 4.92 8.99 5.31
C MET A 48 6.06 9.85 5.85
N ARG A 49 6.77 9.34 6.86
CA ARG A 49 7.94 10.01 7.45
C ARG A 49 9.20 9.18 7.26
N SER A 50 10.23 9.77 6.65
CA SER A 50 11.58 9.19 6.65
C SER A 50 12.32 9.62 7.91
N ILE A 51 12.73 8.66 8.73
CA ILE A 51 13.53 8.91 9.94
C ILE A 51 14.93 9.39 9.55
N MET A 52 15.54 8.80 8.52
CA MET A 52 16.90 9.13 8.10
C MET A 52 17.02 10.55 7.55
N GLU A 53 16.04 10.98 6.77
CA GLU A 53 16.09 12.29 6.10
C GLU A 53 15.29 13.36 6.84
N SER A 54 14.61 13.00 7.95
CA SER A 54 13.66 13.88 8.65
C SER A 54 12.64 14.52 7.70
N SER A 55 12.27 13.80 6.63
CA SER A 55 11.36 14.27 5.58
C SER A 55 9.96 13.70 5.79
N GLU A 56 8.95 14.46 5.36
CA GLU A 56 7.55 14.07 5.39
C GLU A 56 6.95 14.15 3.99
N THR A 57 6.08 13.22 3.65
CA THR A 57 5.31 13.26 2.40
C THR A 57 3.88 12.86 2.68
N GLU A 58 2.95 13.68 2.20
CA GLU A 58 1.52 13.40 2.32
C GLU A 58 1.03 12.60 1.11
N ILE A 59 0.31 11.50 1.37
CA ILE A 59 -0.34 10.68 0.35
C ILE A 59 -1.75 11.20 0.14
N THR A 60 -2.04 11.69 -1.05
CA THR A 60 -3.39 12.14 -1.41
C THR A 60 -4.30 10.97 -1.72
N ILE A 61 -5.45 10.90 -1.06
CA ILE A 61 -6.58 10.08 -1.48
C ILE A 61 -7.42 10.92 -2.44
N GLY A 62 -7.72 10.37 -3.62
CA GLY A 62 -8.63 11.00 -4.58
C GLY A 62 -10.09 10.93 -4.13
N ASN A 63 -11.02 10.80 -5.07
CA ASN A 63 -12.44 10.60 -4.75
C ASN A 63 -12.62 9.38 -3.81
N PRO A 64 -13.25 9.56 -2.62
CA PRO A 64 -13.41 8.49 -1.62
C PRO A 64 -14.11 7.23 -2.14
N ASP A 65 -15.21 7.37 -2.86
CA ASP A 65 -16.00 6.23 -3.32
C ASP A 65 -15.23 5.42 -4.36
N VAL A 66 -14.59 6.12 -5.31
CA VAL A 66 -13.71 5.50 -6.31
C VAL A 66 -12.52 4.83 -5.63
N PHE A 67 -11.96 5.45 -4.59
CA PHE A 67 -10.85 4.88 -3.83
C PHE A 67 -11.25 3.57 -3.14
N ILE A 68 -12.36 3.57 -2.40
CA ILE A 68 -12.85 2.38 -1.69
C ILE A 68 -13.13 1.25 -2.68
N ALA A 69 -13.87 1.53 -3.76
CA ALA A 69 -14.19 0.53 -4.79
C ALA A 69 -12.93 -0.09 -5.40
N LYS A 70 -11.92 0.73 -5.73
CA LYS A 70 -10.64 0.24 -6.28
C LYS A 70 -9.85 -0.62 -5.29
N GLN A 71 -9.85 -0.27 -4.00
CA GLN A 71 -9.18 -1.11 -2.99
C GLN A 71 -9.91 -2.43 -2.79
N GLU A 72 -11.23 -2.43 -2.72
CA GLU A 72 -12.04 -3.66 -2.61
C GLU A 72 -11.81 -4.58 -3.81
N GLU A 73 -11.88 -4.06 -5.03
CA GLU A 73 -11.61 -4.83 -6.25
C GLU A 73 -10.21 -5.48 -6.21
N LYS A 74 -9.19 -4.70 -5.84
CA LYS A 74 -7.80 -5.20 -5.75
C LYS A 74 -7.67 -6.30 -4.70
N ILE A 75 -8.29 -6.13 -3.53
CA ILE A 75 -8.24 -7.10 -2.44
C ILE A 75 -8.94 -8.39 -2.85
N VAL A 76 -10.19 -8.30 -3.36
CA VAL A 76 -10.98 -9.45 -3.79
C VAL A 76 -10.25 -10.22 -4.90
N ARG A 77 -9.77 -9.52 -5.92
CA ARG A 77 -9.01 -10.14 -7.02
C ARG A 77 -7.75 -10.83 -6.52
N THR A 78 -7.05 -10.24 -5.56
CA THR A 78 -5.83 -10.84 -4.98
C THR A 78 -6.17 -12.08 -4.14
N ALA A 79 -7.20 -12.00 -3.29
CA ALA A 79 -7.67 -13.12 -2.49
C ALA A 79 -8.13 -14.31 -3.35
N GLN A 80 -8.87 -14.05 -4.43
CA GLN A 80 -9.30 -15.09 -5.37
C GLN A 80 -8.13 -15.77 -6.08
N LYS A 81 -7.05 -15.04 -6.38
CA LYS A 81 -5.84 -15.63 -6.97
C LYS A 81 -5.12 -16.53 -5.97
N ILE A 82 -4.97 -16.06 -4.73
CA ILE A 82 -4.38 -16.84 -3.63
C ILE A 82 -5.19 -18.12 -3.41
N ALA A 83 -6.52 -18.02 -3.31
CA ALA A 83 -7.40 -19.16 -3.10
C ALA A 83 -7.34 -20.20 -4.24
N ARG A 84 -7.07 -19.76 -5.47
CA ARG A 84 -6.93 -20.63 -6.65
C ARG A 84 -5.50 -21.15 -6.87
N GLY A 85 -4.55 -20.77 -6.02
CA GLY A 85 -3.14 -21.14 -6.20
C GLY A 85 -2.46 -20.44 -7.39
N GLU A 86 -3.00 -19.33 -7.88
CA GLU A 86 -2.48 -18.61 -9.05
C GLU A 86 -1.28 -17.72 -8.68
N PHE A 87 -0.11 -18.33 -8.47
CA PHE A 87 1.13 -17.67 -8.05
C PHE A 87 2.16 -17.44 -9.18
N GLY A 88 1.75 -17.60 -10.44
CA GLY A 88 2.65 -17.43 -11.58
C GLY A 88 3.39 -16.08 -11.54
N PRO A 89 4.71 -16.07 -11.83
CA PRO A 89 5.54 -14.87 -11.72
C PRO A 89 5.07 -13.77 -12.68
N ARG A 90 5.21 -12.52 -12.25
CA ARG A 90 4.96 -11.32 -13.07
C ARG A 90 6.24 -10.50 -13.15
N PRO A 91 7.19 -10.86 -14.04
CA PRO A 91 8.49 -10.23 -14.08
C PRO A 91 8.37 -8.74 -14.38
N THR A 92 9.19 -7.94 -13.68
CA THR A 92 9.31 -6.49 -13.91
C THR A 92 10.78 -6.11 -13.80
N LYS A 93 11.27 -5.18 -14.63
CA LYS A 93 12.69 -4.80 -14.66
C LYS A 93 13.25 -4.42 -13.28
N GLY A 94 12.52 -3.62 -12.51
CA GLY A 94 12.96 -3.18 -11.17
C GLY A 94 12.56 -4.10 -10.01
N GLY A 95 11.60 -5.01 -10.21
CA GLY A 95 11.22 -6.00 -9.19
C GLY A 95 12.13 -7.22 -9.22
N CYS A 96 12.51 -7.69 -10.41
CA CYS A 96 13.34 -8.88 -10.58
C CYS A 96 14.80 -8.66 -10.16
N SER A 97 15.37 -7.47 -10.37
CA SER A 97 16.78 -7.19 -10.03
C SER A 97 17.10 -7.21 -8.53
N LEU A 98 16.08 -7.08 -7.68
CA LEU A 98 16.19 -7.08 -6.22
C LEU A 98 15.37 -8.22 -5.59
N CYS A 99 14.95 -9.21 -6.39
CA CYS A 99 14.13 -10.32 -5.89
C CYS A 99 15.02 -11.39 -5.25
N GLU A 100 14.83 -11.63 -3.95
CA GLU A 100 15.57 -12.66 -3.20
C GLU A 100 15.31 -14.09 -3.71
N PHE A 101 14.21 -14.31 -4.44
CA PHE A 101 13.81 -15.61 -5.00
C PHE A 101 14.11 -15.73 -6.51
N ALA A 102 14.96 -14.84 -7.06
CA ALA A 102 15.29 -14.85 -8.49
C ALA A 102 15.97 -16.17 -8.93
N ASP A 103 16.60 -16.89 -7.99
CA ASP A 103 17.32 -18.12 -8.25
C ASP A 103 16.42 -19.34 -8.48
N ILE A 104 15.24 -19.34 -7.85
CA ILE A 104 14.24 -20.41 -7.94
C ILE A 104 13.01 -20.03 -8.79
N CYS A 105 13.04 -18.87 -9.47
CA CYS A 105 11.91 -18.37 -10.25
C CYS A 105 11.92 -18.91 -11.69
N ASP A 106 10.81 -19.54 -12.10
CA ASP A 106 10.64 -20.11 -13.45
C ASP A 106 10.72 -19.07 -14.58
N ALA A 107 10.40 -17.81 -14.30
CA ALA A 107 10.45 -16.71 -15.27
C ALA A 107 11.80 -16.00 -15.30
N ARG A 108 12.88 -16.65 -14.84
CA ARG A 108 14.26 -16.12 -14.88
C ARG A 108 14.49 -15.39 -16.20
N ILE A 109 14.60 -14.07 -16.10
CA ILE A 109 14.96 -13.21 -17.21
C ILE A 109 16.40 -13.63 -17.57
N ILE A 110 16.59 -14.15 -18.78
CA ILE A 110 17.92 -14.20 -19.42
C ILE A 110 18.37 -12.75 -19.63
#